data_AF-A0A1Y6CK24-F1
#
_entry.id   AF-A0A1Y6CK24-F1
#
_cell.length_a   1.000
_cell.length_b   1.000
_cell.length_c   1.000
_cell.angle_alpha   90.00
_cell.angle_beta   90.00
_cell.angle_gamma   90.00
#
_symmetry.space_group_name_H-M   'P 1'
#
loop_
_entity.id
_entity.type
_entity.pdbx_description
1 polymer ?
#
loop_
_entity_poly.entity_id
_entity_poly.type
_entity_poly.pdbx_seq_one_letter_code
_entity_poly.pdbx_strand_id
1 'polypeptide(L)'
;QGYLMPGRARHGRAGDTGARRIAPGSRMAAMDAKLRRAGPRSRYRLRKQVVEPVFGQIKAARGFRQFLLRGYAKVRHEWALVCTVHNLAKLLIARTA
;
A
#
# COMPACT_ATOMS: atom_id res chain seq x y z
N GLN A 1 -10.20 -4.76 9.46
CA GLN A 1 -9.67 -3.52 10.10
C GLN A 1 -8.86 -2.75 9.04
N GLY A 2 -9.23 -1.49 8.77
CA GLY A 2 -8.57 -0.66 7.75
C GLY A 2 -7.24 -0.09 8.25
N TYR A 3 -6.19 -0.19 7.43
CA TYR A 3 -4.85 0.23 7.77
C TYR A 3 -4.59 1.66 7.25
N LEU A 4 -4.20 2.61 8.12
CA LEU A 4 -3.87 3.99 7.76
C LEU A 4 -2.40 4.32 8.09
N MET A 5 -1.72 5.02 7.19
CA MET A 5 -0.31 5.41 7.39
C MET A 5 -0.18 6.66 8.27
N PRO A 6 0.59 6.62 9.38
CA PRO A 6 0.74 7.76 10.28
C PRO A 6 1.60 8.92 9.75
N GLY A 7 2.37 8.71 8.68
CA GLY A 7 3.23 9.75 8.11
C GLY A 7 4.20 9.19 7.07
N ARG A 8 4.93 10.08 6.39
CA ARG A 8 5.97 9.71 5.43
C ARG A 8 7.34 9.90 6.07
N ALA A 9 8.10 8.82 6.19
CA ALA A 9 9.52 8.93 6.49
C ALA A 9 10.31 9.49 5.32
N ARG A 10 11.16 10.50 5.62
CA ARG A 10 12.12 11.08 4.68
C ARG A 10 13.11 9.99 4.25
N HIS A 11 13.45 9.98 2.97
CA HIS A 11 14.46 9.06 2.44
C HIS A 11 15.78 9.25 3.21
N GLY A 12 16.41 8.14 3.61
CA GLY A 12 17.68 8.14 4.35
C GLY A 12 17.57 8.35 5.87
N ARG A 13 16.43 8.77 6.43
CA ARG A 13 16.24 8.90 7.89
C ARG A 13 15.30 7.82 8.43
N ALA A 14 15.87 6.80 9.05
CA ALA A 14 15.09 5.79 9.76
C ALA A 14 14.42 6.42 11.00
N GLY A 15 13.11 6.22 11.15
CA GLY A 15 12.36 6.65 12.34
C GLY A 15 11.69 8.02 12.26
N ASP A 16 11.92 8.81 11.20
CA ASP A 16 11.21 10.08 11.00
C ASP A 16 9.78 9.78 10.53
N THR A 17 8.79 9.59 11.40
CA THR A 17 7.40 9.73 10.97
C THR A 17 7.16 11.22 10.78
N GLY A 18 7.43 11.68 9.54
CA GLY A 18 7.49 13.10 9.20
C GLY A 18 6.34 13.89 9.81
N ALA A 19 6.63 15.16 10.12
CA ALA A 19 5.93 16.15 10.97
C ALA A 19 4.41 16.40 10.76
N ARG A 20 3.64 15.40 10.34
CA ARG A 20 2.19 15.45 10.28
C ARG A 20 1.68 15.29 11.71
N ARG A 21 0.93 16.30 12.18
CA ARG A 21 0.22 16.24 13.45
C ARG A 21 -0.81 15.11 13.38
N ILE A 22 -0.61 14.05 14.15
CA ILE A 22 -1.53 12.91 14.22
C ILE A 22 -2.50 13.16 15.37
N ALA A 23 -3.81 13.17 15.09
CA ALA A 23 -4.83 13.34 16.13
C ALA A 23 -4.76 12.18 17.16
N PRO A 24 -4.77 12.47 18.48
CA PRO A 24 -4.84 11.43 19.52
C PRO A 24 -6.07 10.55 19.33
N GLY A 25 -5.95 9.24 19.60
CA GLY A 25 -7.06 8.28 19.46
C GLY A 25 -7.41 7.89 18.00
N SER A 26 -6.80 8.52 17.00
CA SER A 26 -7.02 8.14 15.60
C SER A 26 -6.43 6.76 15.28
N ARG A 27 -6.99 6.08 14.26
CA ARG A 27 -6.40 4.85 13.70
C ARG A 27 -4.95 5.06 13.22
N MET A 28 -4.60 6.30 12.85
CA MET A 28 -3.23 6.69 12.52
C MET A 28 -2.34 6.71 13.77
N ALA A 29 -2.81 7.24 14.90
CA ALA A 29 -2.05 7.23 16.16
C ALA A 29 -1.78 5.80 16.66
N ALA A 30 -2.80 4.93 16.61
CA ALA A 30 -2.64 3.52 16.94
C ALA A 30 -1.59 2.84 16.04
N MET A 31 -1.55 3.26 14.78
CA MET A 31 -0.60 2.71 13.83
C MET A 31 0.82 3.26 13.98
N ASP A 32 0.96 4.53 14.38
CA ASP A 32 2.24 5.12 14.75
C ASP A 32 2.87 4.39 15.92
N ALA A 33 2.08 4.16 16.97
CA ALA A 33 2.50 3.38 18.13
C ALA A 33 2.92 1.95 17.74
N LYS A 34 2.15 1.29 16.87
CA LYS A 34 2.48 -0.05 16.35
C LYS A 34 3.76 -0.04 15.52
N LEU A 35 4.00 0.99 14.71
CA LEU A 35 5.20 1.17 13.91
C LEU A 35 6.44 1.40 14.76
N ARG A 36 6.34 2.28 15.77
CA ARG A 36 7.41 2.53 16.74
C ARG A 36 7.78 1.26 17.51
N ARG A 37 6.78 0.51 17.98
CA ARG A 37 6.97 -0.76 18.70
C ARG A 37 7.62 -1.85 17.84
N ALA A 38 7.25 -1.95 16.57
CA ALA A 38 7.78 -2.98 15.67
C ALA A 38 9.25 -2.73 15.26
N GLY A 39 9.76 -1.52 15.47
CA GLY A 39 11.16 -1.16 15.26
C GLY A 39 11.61 -1.10 13.79
N PRO A 40 12.90 -0.78 13.57
CA PRO A 40 13.44 -0.47 12.24
C PRO A 40 13.50 -1.66 11.28
N ARG A 41 13.49 -2.90 11.78
CA ARG A 41 13.56 -4.12 10.96
C ARG A 41 12.20 -4.77 10.70
N SER A 42 11.11 -4.14 11.09
CA SER A 42 9.79 -4.72 10.83
C SER A 42 9.56 -4.90 9.33
N ARG A 43 9.04 -6.07 8.93
CA ARG A 43 8.55 -6.37 7.56
C ARG A 43 7.60 -5.28 7.04
N TYR A 44 7.00 -4.58 7.98
CA TYR A 44 6.08 -3.49 7.77
C TYR A 44 6.72 -2.26 7.08
N ARG A 45 8.03 -1.99 7.22
CA ARG A 45 8.72 -0.96 6.42
C ARG A 45 8.79 -1.30 4.93
N LEU A 46 8.80 -2.59 4.58
CA LEU A 46 8.90 -3.07 3.20
C LEU A 46 7.64 -2.77 2.36
N ARG A 47 6.52 -2.39 2.98
CA ARG A 47 5.28 -2.02 2.26
C ARG A 47 5.51 -0.95 1.17
N LYS A 48 6.44 -0.01 1.42
CA LYS A 48 6.82 1.04 0.45
C LYS A 48 7.46 0.44 -0.80
N GLN A 49 8.19 -0.66 -0.65
CA GLN A 49 8.87 -1.35 -1.73
C GLN A 49 7.98 -2.40 -2.39
N VAL A 50 7.08 -3.02 -1.64
CA VAL A 50 6.30 -4.16 -2.11
C VAL A 50 4.93 -3.76 -2.66
N VAL A 51 4.18 -2.93 -1.92
CA VAL A 51 2.76 -2.69 -2.19
C VAL A 51 2.53 -1.37 -2.93
N GLU A 52 3.26 -0.31 -2.59
CA GLU A 52 3.11 0.99 -3.25
C GLU A 52 3.40 0.95 -4.77
N PRO A 53 4.44 0.23 -5.27
CA PRO A 53 4.69 0.14 -6.70
C PRO A 53 3.59 -0.62 -7.45
N VAL A 54 2.98 -1.62 -6.82
CA VAL A 54 1.85 -2.37 -7.41
C VAL A 54 0.66 -1.45 -7.63
N PHE A 55 0.31 -0.62 -6.65
CA PHE A 55 -0.75 0.37 -6.82
C PHE A 55 -0.40 1.43 -7.87
N GLY A 56 0.85 1.87 -7.91
CA GLY A 56 1.33 2.79 -8.94
C GLY A 56 1.21 2.21 -10.35
N GLN A 57 1.65 0.96 -10.56
CA GLN A 57 1.58 0.25 -11.83
C GLN A 57 0.13 0.03 -12.28
N ILE A 58 -0.76 -0.40 -11.37
CA ILE A 58 -2.17 -0.58 -11.70
C ILE A 58 -2.83 0.75 -12.11
N LYS A 59 -2.54 1.84 -11.39
CA LYS A 59 -3.19 3.14 -11.63
C LYS A 59 -2.60 3.90 -12.82
N ALA A 60 -1.28 3.98 -12.91
CA ALA A 60 -0.58 4.78 -13.91
C ALA A 60 -0.27 3.98 -15.18
N ALA A 61 0.30 2.78 -15.05
CA ALA A 61 0.73 1.99 -16.21
C ALA A 61 -0.44 1.25 -16.89
N ARG A 62 -1.48 0.86 -16.14
CA ARG A 62 -2.69 0.21 -16.70
C ARG A 62 -3.91 1.12 -16.80
N GLY A 63 -3.80 2.39 -16.41
CA GLY A 63 -4.89 3.36 -16.51
C GLY A 63 -6.12 3.07 -15.63
N PHE A 64 -6.06 2.12 -14.69
CA PHE A 64 -7.19 1.79 -13.83
C PHE A 64 -7.39 2.85 -12.74
N ARG A 65 -8.18 3.89 -13.05
CA ARG A 65 -8.41 5.05 -12.17
C ARG A 65 -9.77 5.02 -11.48
N GLN A 66 -10.73 4.30 -12.02
CA GLN A 66 -12.11 4.24 -11.54
C GLN A 66 -12.61 2.80 -11.60
N PHE A 67 -13.46 2.43 -10.64
CA PHE A 67 -14.19 1.16 -10.69
C PHE A 67 -15.40 1.31 -11.60
N LEU A 68 -15.62 0.32 -12.46
CA LEU A 68 -16.75 0.26 -13.37
C LEU A 68 -18.02 -0.19 -12.66
N LEU A 69 -17.88 -1.03 -11.61
CA LEU A 69 -19.00 -1.55 -10.86
C LEU A 69 -19.27 -0.71 -9.60
N ARG A 70 -20.55 -0.62 -9.21
CA ARG A 70 -20.98 -0.02 -7.94
C ARG A 70 -21.39 -1.09 -6.93
N GLY A 71 -21.04 -0.87 -5.67
CA GLY A 71 -21.33 -1.77 -4.55
C GLY A 71 -20.12 -2.61 -4.13
N TYR A 72 -19.90 -2.75 -2.81
CA TYR A 72 -18.70 -3.36 -2.23
C TYR A 72 -18.41 -4.77 -2.76
N ALA A 73 -19.44 -5.62 -2.82
CA ALA A 73 -19.29 -6.99 -3.31
C ALA A 73 -18.79 -7.00 -4.76
N LYS A 74 -19.35 -6.19 -5.65
CA LYS A 74 -18.97 -6.14 -7.08
C LYS A 74 -17.56 -5.55 -7.27
N VAL A 75 -17.27 -4.43 -6.59
CA VAL A 75 -15.94 -3.79 -6.59
C VAL A 75 -14.86 -4.76 -6.09
N ARG A 76 -15.16 -5.61 -5.11
CA ARG A 76 -14.21 -6.63 -4.63
C ARG A 76 -13.80 -7.61 -5.72
N HIS A 77 -14.75 -8.07 -6.55
CA HIS A 77 -14.46 -8.98 -7.66
C HIS A 77 -13.68 -8.27 -8.77
N GLU A 78 -14.07 -7.04 -9.11
CA GLU A 78 -13.34 -6.22 -10.08
C GLU A 78 -11.88 -6.00 -9.65
N TRP A 79 -11.66 -5.66 -8.38
CA TRP A 79 -10.32 -5.51 -7.83
C TRP A 79 -9.52 -6.81 -7.86
N ALA A 80 -10.15 -7.95 -7.54
CA ALA A 80 -9.49 -9.26 -7.62
C ALA A 80 -9.05 -9.60 -9.05
N LEU A 81 -9.88 -9.29 -10.05
CA LEU A 81 -9.53 -9.48 -11.46
C LEU A 81 -8.32 -8.63 -11.86
N VAL A 82 -8.32 -7.34 -11.50
CA VAL A 82 -7.20 -6.42 -11.77
C VAL A 82 -5.91 -6.92 -11.13
N CYS A 83 -5.96 -7.39 -9.88
CA CYS A 83 -4.80 -7.97 -9.20
C CYS A 83 -4.32 -9.26 -9.89
N THR A 84 -5.23 -10.11 -10.36
CA THR A 84 -4.90 -11.35 -11.06
C THR A 84 -4.15 -11.06 -12.34
N VAL A 85 -4.69 -10.16 -13.18
CA VAL A 85 -4.04 -9.74 -14.44
C VAL A 85 -2.67 -9.10 -14.17
N HIS A 86 -2.56 -8.29 -13.11
CA HIS A 86 -1.30 -7.70 -12.71
C HIS A 86 -0.25 -8.76 -12.36
N ASN A 87 -0.63 -9.77 -11.57
CA ASN A 87 0.28 -10.86 -11.18
C ASN A 87 0.66 -11.74 -12.37
N LEU A 88 -0.28 -12.07 -13.26
CA LEU A 88 -0.02 -12.83 -14.48
C LEU A 88 1.01 -12.14 -15.36
N ALA A 89 0.92 -10.82 -15.54
CA ALA A 89 1.91 -10.10 -16.33
C ALA A 89 3.31 -10.13 -15.69
N LYS A 90 3.42 -10.10 -14.37
CA LYS A 90 4.73 -10.29 -13.71
C LYS A 90 5.29 -11.69 -13.95
N LEU A 91 4.44 -12.71 -13.88
CA LEU A 91 4.85 -14.10 -14.13
C LEU A 91 5.32 -14.29 -15.58
N LEU A 92 4.63 -13.68 -16.55
CA LEU A 92 5.05 -13.72 -17.95
C LEU A 92 6.42 -13.08 -18.14
N ILE A 93 6.63 -11.87 -17.62
CA ILE A 93 7.93 -11.18 -17.69
C ILE A 93 9.04 -12.01 -17.04
N ALA A 94 8.77 -12.59 -15.86
CA ALA A 94 9.75 -13.41 -15.14
C ALA A 94 10.08 -14.74 -15.84
N ARG A 95 9.20 -15.23 -16.71
CA ARG A 95 9.41 -16.48 -17.48
C ARG A 95 10.11 -16.23 -18.81
N THR A 96 10.02 -15.01 -19.35
CA THR A 96 10.67 -14.61 -20.61
C THR A 96 12.02 -13.92 -20.41
N ALA A 97 12.38 -13.62 -19.15
CA ALA A 97 13.68 -13.07 -18.75
C ALA A 97 14.64 -14.18 -18.34
#